data_AF-A0A380P125-F1
#
_entry.id   AF-A0A380P125-F1
#
_cell.length_a   1.000
_cell.length_b   1.000
_cell.length_c   1.000
_cell.angle_alpha   90.00
_cell.angle_beta   90.00
_cell.angle_gamma   90.00
#
_symmetry.space_group_name_H-M   'P 1'
#
loop_
_entity.id
_entity.type
_entity.pdbx_description
1 polymer ?
#
loop_
_entity_poly.entity_id
_entity_poly.type
_entity_poly.pdbx_seq_one_letter_code
_entity_poly.pdbx_strand_id
1 'polypeptide(L)'
;MGNVSSTLPYVFLVAAFPIFKKLTNVNHPFVFFKSKRVTWFATIIVEALIITSMVMTIIPLITTGDYANAFWTIVGPIFFAFLAWLLYSHAERKHGKL
;
A
#
# COMPACT_ATOMS: atom_id res chain seq x y z
N MET A 1 -9.36 9.29 14.05
CA MET A 1 -8.20 9.75 13.26
C MET A 1 -7.31 8.57 12.86
N GLY A 2 -7.91 7.52 12.28
CA GLY A 2 -7.18 6.40 11.68
C GLY A 2 -7.45 6.43 10.19
N ASN A 3 -6.49 6.93 9.41
CA ASN A 3 -6.77 7.35 8.04
C ASN A 3 -6.43 6.20 7.09
N VAL A 4 -7.42 5.68 6.36
CA VAL A 4 -7.22 4.68 5.30
C VAL A 4 -6.15 5.15 4.28
N SER A 5 -6.04 6.46 4.10
CA SER A 5 -5.00 7.09 3.26
C SER A 5 -3.57 6.91 3.76
N SER A 6 -3.33 6.88 5.08
CA SER A 6 -1.99 6.64 5.61
C SER A 6 -1.63 5.16 5.61
N THR A 7 -2.62 4.26 5.63
CA THR A 7 -2.38 2.81 5.67
C THR A 7 -2.28 2.18 4.28
N LEU A 8 -2.98 2.72 3.27
CA LEU A 8 -2.97 2.17 1.91
C LEU A 8 -1.57 2.01 1.30
N PRO A 9 -0.60 2.95 1.46
CA PRO A 9 0.76 2.76 0.95
C PRO A 9 1.46 1.51 1.49
N TYR A 10 1.13 1.07 2.71
CA TYR A 10 1.76 -0.10 3.32
C TYR A 10 1.31 -1.41 2.69
N VAL A 11 0.09 -1.49 2.14
CA VAL A 11 -0.39 -2.63 1.34
C VAL A 11 0.57 -2.87 0.18
N PHE A 12 0.88 -1.81 -0.60
CA PHE A 12 1.81 -1.92 -1.71
C PHE A 12 3.24 -2.27 -1.25
N LEU A 13 3.70 -1.65 -0.17
CA LEU A 13 5.05 -1.88 0.36
C LEU A 13 5.23 -3.34 0.83
N VAL A 14 4.27 -3.85 1.60
CA VAL A 14 4.32 -5.21 2.17
C VAL A 14 4.13 -6.24 1.06
N ALA A 15 3.20 -6.03 0.12
CA ALA A 15 3.01 -6.90 -1.03
C ALA A 15 4.22 -6.93 -1.98
N ALA A 16 4.93 -5.81 -2.15
CA ALA A 16 6.13 -5.73 -2.97
C ALA A 16 7.34 -6.43 -2.33
N PHE A 17 7.38 -6.59 -1.00
CA PHE A 17 8.54 -7.08 -0.27
C PHE A 17 9.05 -8.48 -0.73
N PRO A 18 8.19 -9.51 -0.92
CA PRO A 18 8.65 -10.81 -1.42
C PRO A 18 9.24 -10.75 -2.84
N ILE A 19 8.77 -9.81 -3.66
CA ILE A 19 9.28 -9.58 -5.02
C ILE A 19 10.64 -8.90 -4.93
N PHE A 20 10.73 -7.80 -4.18
CA PHE A 20 11.99 -7.08 -3.92
C PHE A 20 13.09 -8.02 -3.39
N LYS A 21 12.74 -8.90 -2.46
CA LYS A 21 13.68 -9.85 -1.88
C LYS A 21 14.19 -10.91 -2.87
N LYS A 22 13.43 -11.24 -3.91
CA LYS A 22 13.87 -12.18 -4.96
C LYS A 22 14.82 -11.55 -5.97
N LEU A 23 14.94 -10.22 -6.01
CA LEU A 23 15.80 -9.53 -6.96
C LEU A 23 17.28 -9.85 -6.66
N THR A 24 17.98 -10.44 -7.63
CA THR A 24 19.41 -10.76 -7.52
C THR A 24 20.33 -9.61 -7.95
N ASN A 25 19.78 -8.63 -8.66
CA ASN A 25 20.53 -7.51 -9.26
C ASN A 25 20.62 -6.29 -8.34
N VAL A 26 20.24 -6.43 -7.06
CA VAL A 26 20.21 -5.36 -6.07
C VAL A 26 21.01 -5.82 -4.86
N ASN A 27 21.95 -4.99 -4.38
CA ASN A 27 22.63 -5.28 -3.12
C ASN A 27 21.65 -5.12 -1.96
N HIS A 28 21.44 -6.19 -1.19
CA HIS A 28 20.68 -6.14 0.06
C HIS A 28 21.66 -5.97 1.24
N PRO A 29 21.91 -4.74 1.72
CA PRO A 29 22.88 -4.50 2.79
C PRO A 29 22.46 -5.13 4.13
N PHE A 30 21.17 -5.42 4.30
CA PHE A 30 20.61 -6.04 5.49
C PHE A 30 19.52 -7.05 5.14
N VAL A 31 19.63 -8.27 5.67
CA VAL A 31 18.69 -9.37 5.42
C VAL A 31 18.20 -9.96 6.73
N PHE A 32 17.00 -9.56 7.16
CA PHE A 32 16.37 -10.08 8.37
C PHE A 32 15.75 -11.46 8.14
N PHE A 33 14.89 -11.59 7.13
CA PHE A 33 14.26 -12.85 6.79
C PHE A 33 15.26 -13.73 6.02
N LYS A 34 15.58 -14.93 6.49
CA LYS A 34 16.46 -15.87 5.74
C LYS A 34 15.68 -16.89 4.92
N SER A 35 14.52 -17.32 5.41
CA SER A 35 13.69 -18.33 4.75
C SER A 35 12.61 -17.72 3.85
N LYS A 36 12.47 -18.28 2.63
CA LYS A 36 11.37 -17.93 1.71
C LYS A 36 10.01 -18.19 2.33
N ARG A 37 9.83 -19.33 3.02
CA ARG A 37 8.55 -19.67 3.67
C ARG A 37 8.14 -18.64 4.71
N VAL A 38 9.08 -18.26 5.58
CA VAL A 38 8.83 -17.25 6.64
C VAL A 38 8.55 -15.88 6.03
N THR A 39 9.25 -15.52 4.95
CA THR A 39 9.00 -14.26 4.23
C THR A 39 7.55 -14.20 3.72
N TRP A 40 7.11 -15.22 2.99
CA TRP A 40 5.75 -15.27 2.44
C TRP A 40 4.69 -15.32 3.54
N PHE A 41 4.91 -16.12 4.58
CA PHE A 41 3.98 -16.22 5.71
C PHE A 41 3.81 -14.88 6.43
N ALA A 42 4.91 -14.21 6.79
CA ALA A 42 4.88 -12.91 7.44
C ALA A 42 4.23 -11.84 6.56
N THR A 43 4.58 -11.80 5.27
CA THR A 43 3.96 -10.88 4.30
C THR A 43 2.45 -11.09 4.23
N ILE A 44 1.97 -12.32 4.04
CA ILE A 44 0.53 -12.61 3.92
C ILE A 44 -0.22 -12.22 5.20
N ILE A 45 0.34 -12.52 6.37
CA ILE A 45 -0.30 -12.17 7.65
C ILE A 45 -0.40 -10.66 7.82
N VAL A 46 0.70 -9.93 7.61
CA VAL A 46 0.71 -8.47 7.76
C VAL A 46 -0.23 -7.83 6.75
N GLU A 47 -0.23 -8.31 5.51
CA GLU A 47 -1.14 -7.85 4.46
C GLU A 47 -2.61 -8.05 4.85
N ALA A 48 -2.96 -9.25 5.33
CA ALA A 48 -4.31 -9.55 5.77
C ALA A 48 -4.76 -8.64 6.94
N LEU A 49 -3.86 -8.35 7.89
CA LEU A 49 -4.14 -7.46 9.01
C LEU A 49 -4.39 -6.01 8.55
N ILE A 50 -3.58 -5.49 7.63
CA ILE A 50 -3.74 -4.13 7.09
C ILE A 50 -5.07 -4.02 6.34
N ILE A 51 -5.36 -4.96 5.44
CA ILE A 51 -6.61 -4.96 4.66
C ILE A 51 -7.82 -5.08 5.60
N THR A 52 -7.77 -5.99 6.58
CA THR A 52 -8.86 -6.15 7.56
C THR A 52 -9.06 -4.87 8.36
N SER A 53 -7.99 -4.20 8.78
CA SER A 53 -8.06 -2.91 9.49
C SER A 53 -8.76 -1.84 8.66
N MET A 54 -8.46 -1.75 7.35
CA MET A 54 -9.12 -0.80 6.44
C MET A 54 -10.61 -1.13 6.26
N VAL A 55 -10.94 -2.41 6.05
CA VAL A 55 -12.34 -2.87 5.92
C VAL A 55 -13.13 -2.54 7.20
N MET A 56 -12.58 -2.83 8.37
CA MET A 56 -13.19 -2.49 9.66
C MET A 56 -13.31 -0.99 9.92
N THR A 57 -12.56 -0.16 9.19
CA THR A 57 -12.70 1.31 9.24
C THR A 57 -13.85 1.79 8.35
N ILE A 58 -14.05 1.14 7.20
CA ILE A 58 -15.08 1.53 6.21
C ILE A 58 -16.46 1.00 6.58
N ILE A 59 -16.56 -0.23 7.09
CA ILE A 59 -17.84 -0.87 7.43
C ILE A 59 -18.71 0.02 8.33
N PRO A 60 -18.20 0.57 9.45
CA PRO A 60 -19.00 1.44 10.32
C PRO A 60 -19.54 2.67 9.60
N LEU A 61 -18.76 3.31 8.72
CA LEU A 61 -19.20 4.50 7.97
C LEU A 61 -20.39 4.21 7.06
N ILE A 62 -20.42 3.00 6.48
CA ILE A 62 -21.53 2.56 5.62
C ILE A 62 -22.76 2.18 6.46
N THR A 63 -22.56 1.44 7.56
CA THR A 63 -23.67 0.94 8.38
C THR A 63 -24.31 2.03 9.24
N THR A 64 -23.59 3.10 9.59
CA THR A 64 -24.15 4.27 10.29
C THR A 64 -24.80 5.29 9.35
N GLY A 65 -24.73 5.07 8.03
CA GLY A 65 -25.29 5.99 7.03
C GLY A 65 -24.42 7.22 6.76
N ASP A 66 -23.18 7.25 7.24
CA ASP A 66 -22.22 8.33 6.97
C ASP A 66 -21.52 8.15 5.62
N TYR A 67 -22.33 8.25 4.56
CA TYR A 67 -21.86 8.02 3.19
C TYR A 67 -20.86 9.08 2.72
N ALA A 68 -20.92 10.31 3.24
CA ALA A 68 -19.98 11.37 2.89
C ALA A 68 -18.57 11.02 3.37
N ASN A 69 -18.42 10.62 4.63
CA ASN A 69 -17.11 10.21 5.15
C ASN A 69 -16.66 8.87 4.54
N ALA A 70 -17.57 7.93 4.29
CA ALA A 70 -17.26 6.69 3.58
C ALA A 70 -16.67 6.97 2.18
N PHE A 71 -17.30 7.88 1.43
CA PHE A 71 -16.84 8.28 0.11
C PHE A 71 -15.42 8.88 0.15
N TRP A 72 -15.20 9.89 0.99
CA TRP A 72 -13.87 10.53 1.10
C TRP A 72 -12.78 9.57 1.58
N THR A 73 -13.13 8.64 2.48
CA THR A 73 -12.21 7.63 3.01
C THR A 73 -11.69 6.68 1.94
N ILE A 74 -12.55 6.31 0.98
CA ILE A 74 -12.21 5.39 -0.12
C ILE A 74 -11.59 6.15 -1.30
N VAL A 75 -12.19 7.27 -1.70
CA VAL A 75 -11.82 8.00 -2.91
C VAL A 75 -10.55 8.82 -2.72
N GLY A 76 -10.33 9.40 -1.54
CA GLY A 76 -9.13 10.20 -1.26
C GLY A 76 -7.83 9.49 -1.65
N PRO A 77 -7.57 8.28 -1.12
CA PRO A 77 -6.36 7.51 -1.47
C PRO A 77 -6.25 7.19 -2.96
N ILE A 78 -7.36 6.84 -3.63
CA ILE A 78 -7.38 6.52 -5.06
C ILE A 78 -7.05 7.76 -5.89
N PHE A 79 -7.66 8.89 -5.56
CA PHE A 79 -7.41 10.17 -6.22
C PHE A 79 -5.95 10.59 -6.08
N PHE A 80 -5.39 10.52 -4.86
CA PHE A 80 -3.99 10.89 -4.63
C PHE A 80 -3.00 9.92 -5.30
N ALA A 81 -3.30 8.63 -5.35
CA ALA A 81 -2.50 7.67 -6.09
C ALA A 81 -2.49 7.99 -7.59
N PHE A 82 -3.65 8.30 -8.17
CA PHE A 82 -3.77 8.70 -9.57
C PHE A 82 -3.05 10.02 -9.86
N LEU A 83 -3.23 11.03 -8.99
CA LEU A 83 -2.55 12.32 -9.13
C LEU A 83 -1.03 12.17 -9.03
N ALA A 84 -0.53 11.38 -8.08
CA ALA A 84 0.90 11.08 -7.96
C ALA A 84 1.44 10.40 -9.22
N TRP A 85 0.69 9.45 -9.80
CA TRP A 85 1.06 8.82 -11.06
C TRP A 85 1.12 9.82 -12.22
N LEU A 86 0.13 10.72 -12.35
CA LEU A 86 0.16 11.77 -13.37
C LEU A 86 1.39 12.69 -13.22
N LEU A 87 1.70 13.11 -12.00
CA LEU A 87 2.88 13.94 -11.70
C LEU A 87 4.17 13.20 -12.03
N TYR A 88 4.27 11.92 -11.66
CA TYR A 88 5.42 11.06 -11.99
C TYR A 88 5.59 10.94 -13.52
N SER A 89 4.54 10.62 -14.26
CA SER A 89 4.59 10.50 -15.72
C SER A 89 4.86 11.84 -16.42
N HIS A 90 4.46 12.97 -15.83
CA HIS A 90 4.85 14.28 -16.34
C HIS A 90 6.35 14.55 -16.10
N ALA A 91 6.85 14.28 -14.89
CA ALA A 91 8.25 14.45 -14.54
C ALA A 91 9.17 13.55 -15.39
N GLU A 92 8.81 12.29 -15.59
CA GLU A 92 9.55 11.32 -16.42
C GLU A 92 9.68 11.81 -17.88
N ARG A 93 8.62 12.41 -18.44
CA ARG A 93 8.65 12.99 -19.79
C ARG A 93 9.56 14.23 -19.87
N LYS A 94 9.66 15.01 -18.81
CA LYS A 94 10.43 16.27 -18.79
C LYS A 94 11.91 16.06 -18.47
N HIS A 95 12.24 15.11 -17.62
CA HIS A 95 13.59 14.91 -17.08
C HIS A 95 14.26 13.60 -17.54
N GLY A 96 13.58 12.80 -18.36
CA GLY A 96 14.02 11.45 -18.73
C GLY A 96 13.61 10.42 -17.66
N LYS A 97 13.86 9.13 -17.95
CA LYS A 97 13.60 8.05 -16.97
C LYS A 97 14.41 8.32 -15.70
N LEU A 98 13.70 8.59 -14.60
CA LEU A 98 14.26 8.70 -13.25
C LEU A 98 14.78 7.33 -12.78
#